data_AF-A0A7K5II68-F1
#
_entry.id   AF-A0A7K5II68-F1
#
_cell.length_a   1.000
_cell.length_b   1.000
_cell.length_c   1.000
_cell.angle_alpha   90.00
_cell.angle_beta   90.00
_cell.angle_gamma   90.00
#
_symmetry.space_group_name_H-M   'P 1'
#
loop_
_entity.id
_entity.type
_entity.pdbx_description
1 polymer ?
#
loop_
_entity_poly.entity_id
_entity_poly.type
_entity_poly.pdbx_seq_one_letter_code
_entity_poly.pdbx_strand_id
1 'polypeptide(L)'
;AGDCGPLPNISHAEPRGNIKEQQSFSVGSTVTFICVPGYTKRPFLSDTIQCLPNSRWSSLPEFCGRSCPRPPSVAFAAISPEDQRQNFYAVNTTVRYICRPSFDNITDQPPTSTCLDNLTWTEVPELCLRKSCGIPANPAHGQVFIITDHLLGATANVVCDRG
;
A
#
# COMPACT_ATOMS: atom_id res chain seq x y z
N ALA A 1 -2.99 22.51 -41.87
CA ALA A 1 -3.04 21.93 -40.52
C ALA A 1 -1.59 21.68 -40.11
N GLY A 2 -1.15 22.19 -38.96
CA GLY A 2 0.24 22.06 -38.52
C GLY A 2 0.38 20.96 -37.50
N ASP A 3 1.44 20.16 -37.57
CA ASP A 3 1.76 19.16 -36.56
C ASP A 3 2.41 19.81 -35.33
N CYS A 4 2.27 19.16 -34.17
CA CYS A 4 3.10 19.48 -33.02
C CYS A 4 4.51 18.92 -33.22
N GLY A 5 5.51 19.68 -32.77
CA GLY A 5 6.90 19.26 -32.77
C GLY A 5 7.23 18.20 -31.71
N PRO A 6 8.51 18.02 -31.37
CA PRO A 6 8.95 17.01 -30.42
C PRO A 6 8.31 17.18 -29.05
N LEU A 7 8.30 16.09 -28.27
CA LEU A 7 7.67 16.06 -26.96
C LEU A 7 8.36 17.02 -25.99
N PRO A 8 7.59 17.75 -25.15
CA PRO A 8 8.17 18.58 -24.10
C PRO A 8 8.86 17.71 -23.05
N ASN A 9 9.92 18.24 -22.44
CA ASN A 9 10.52 17.61 -21.27
C ASN A 9 9.61 17.79 -20.05
N ILE A 10 9.17 16.69 -19.44
CA ILE A 10 8.31 16.70 -18.25
C ILE A 10 9.12 16.23 -17.05
N SER A 11 9.08 17.00 -15.95
CA SER A 11 9.85 16.69 -14.75
C SER A 11 9.52 15.30 -14.20
N HIS A 12 10.56 14.49 -14.01
CA HIS A 12 10.48 13.14 -13.44
C HIS A 12 9.53 12.19 -14.19
N ALA A 13 9.32 12.42 -15.49
CA ALA A 13 8.45 11.59 -16.32
C ALA A 13 9.03 11.35 -17.71
N GLU A 14 8.67 10.22 -18.31
CA GLU A 14 9.05 9.84 -19.67
C GLU A 14 7.81 9.41 -20.47
N PRO A 15 7.77 9.64 -21.79
CA PRO A 15 6.64 9.23 -22.60
C PRO A 15 6.50 7.71 -22.60
N ARG A 16 5.27 7.21 -22.58
CA ARG A 16 4.99 5.79 -22.59
C ARG A 16 5.32 5.20 -23.98
N GLY A 17 6.30 4.30 -24.02
CA GLY A 17 6.74 3.62 -25.23
C GLY A 17 7.87 4.33 -25.98
N ASN A 18 8.23 3.81 -27.15
CA ASN A 18 9.42 4.23 -27.89
C ASN A 18 9.13 5.42 -28.83
N ILE A 19 8.53 6.50 -28.31
CA ILE A 19 8.12 7.69 -29.09
C ILE A 19 8.89 8.96 -28.73
N LYS A 20 9.91 8.84 -27.85
CA LYS A 20 10.73 9.97 -27.38
C LYS A 20 11.51 10.66 -28.52
N GLU A 21 11.88 9.91 -29.55
CA GLU A 21 12.66 10.38 -30.70
C GLU A 21 11.77 10.91 -31.85
N GLN A 22 10.45 10.77 -31.74
CA GLN A 22 9.54 11.20 -32.78
C GLN A 22 9.48 12.73 -32.85
N GLN A 23 9.64 13.27 -34.06
CA GLN A 23 9.79 14.70 -34.29
C GLN A 23 8.49 15.42 -34.64
N SER A 24 7.45 14.68 -35.06
CA SER A 24 6.17 15.24 -35.50
C SER A 24 4.99 14.40 -35.02
N PHE A 25 3.94 15.10 -34.56
CA PHE A 25 2.69 14.53 -34.08
C PHE A 25 1.50 15.30 -34.65
N SER A 26 0.56 14.60 -35.29
CA SER A 26 -0.61 15.26 -35.87
C SER A 26 -1.52 15.89 -34.82
N VAL A 27 -2.21 16.97 -35.19
CA VAL A 27 -3.23 17.61 -34.33
C VAL A 27 -4.23 16.57 -33.83
N GLY A 28 -4.53 16.62 -32.53
CA GLY A 28 -5.41 15.66 -31.86
C GLY A 28 -4.68 14.46 -31.26
N SER A 29 -3.40 14.23 -31.61
CA SER A 29 -2.59 13.17 -31.00
C SER A 29 -2.46 13.37 -29.49
N THR A 30 -2.55 12.28 -28.73
CA THR A 30 -2.37 12.26 -27.28
C THR A 30 -1.16 11.43 -26.90
N VAL A 31 -0.41 11.90 -25.90
CA VAL A 31 0.77 11.20 -25.40
C VAL A 31 0.71 11.13 -23.88
N THR A 32 0.69 9.90 -23.37
CA THR A 32 0.70 9.62 -21.94
C THR A 32 2.13 9.45 -21.45
N PHE A 33 2.46 10.08 -20.33
CA PHE A 33 3.74 9.98 -19.66
C PHE A 33 3.64 9.03 -18.46
N ILE A 34 4.76 8.41 -18.12
CA ILE A 34 4.95 7.55 -16.95
C ILE A 34 6.04 8.15 -16.07
N CYS A 35 5.90 8.03 -14.76
CA CYS A 35 6.94 8.52 -13.85
C CYS A 35 8.20 7.66 -13.96
N VAL A 36 9.35 8.32 -13.88
CA VAL A 36 10.66 7.63 -13.86
C VAL A 36 10.83 6.81 -12.57
N PRO A 37 11.73 5.83 -12.53
CA PRO A 37 12.01 5.05 -11.32
C PRO A 37 12.28 5.94 -10.10
N GLY A 38 11.65 5.62 -8.96
CA GLY A 38 11.71 6.40 -7.73
C GLY A 38 10.65 7.50 -7.59
N TYR A 39 9.84 7.72 -8.63
CA TYR A 39 8.71 8.63 -8.62
C TYR A 39 7.40 7.88 -8.89
N THR A 40 6.30 8.44 -8.42
CA THR A 40 4.97 7.84 -8.52
C THR A 40 3.95 8.89 -8.91
N LYS A 41 2.96 8.48 -9.72
CA LYS A 41 1.89 9.37 -10.17
C LYS A 41 1.04 9.79 -8.98
N ARG A 42 0.96 11.09 -8.75
CA ARG A 42 0.05 11.71 -7.80
C ARG A 42 -1.40 11.46 -8.23
N PRO A 43 -2.29 11.16 -7.28
CA PRO A 43 -3.69 10.88 -7.59
C PRO A 43 -4.36 12.14 -8.16
N PHE A 44 -5.38 11.94 -8.99
CA PHE A 44 -6.20 12.99 -9.59
C PHE A 44 -5.50 13.96 -10.56
N LEU A 45 -4.19 13.80 -10.81
CA LEU A 45 -3.47 14.60 -11.80
C LEU A 45 -3.41 13.91 -13.17
N SER A 46 -3.56 14.71 -14.23
CA SER A 46 -3.38 14.25 -15.61
C SER A 46 -1.91 13.90 -15.86
N ASP A 47 -1.69 12.86 -16.64
CA ASP A 47 -0.40 12.38 -17.13
C ASP A 47 -0.33 12.41 -18.67
N THR A 48 -1.33 13.00 -19.33
CA THR A 48 -1.48 12.96 -20.78
C THR A 48 -1.53 14.37 -21.36
N ILE A 49 -0.67 14.64 -22.35
CA ILE A 49 -0.73 15.84 -23.19
C ILE A 49 -1.49 15.55 -24.49
N GLN A 50 -2.03 16.61 -25.08
CA GLN A 50 -2.67 16.60 -26.39
C GLN A 50 -2.03 17.64 -27.32
N CYS A 51 -1.85 17.28 -28.59
CA CYS A 51 -1.49 18.23 -29.63
C CYS A 51 -2.71 19.06 -30.02
N LEU A 52 -2.69 20.35 -29.68
CA LEU A 52 -3.80 21.27 -29.88
C LEU A 52 -3.85 21.82 -31.33
N PRO A 53 -5.00 22.36 -31.80
CA PRO A 53 -5.13 22.92 -33.14
C PRO A 53 -4.19 24.07 -33.50
N ASN A 54 -3.59 24.71 -32.49
CA ASN A 54 -2.57 25.75 -32.65
C ASN A 54 -1.14 25.18 -32.77
N SER A 55 -1.00 23.87 -33.02
CA SER A 55 0.28 23.15 -33.13
C SER A 55 1.16 23.28 -31.87
N ARG A 56 0.52 23.39 -30.70
CA ARG A 56 1.20 23.37 -29.39
C ARG A 56 0.69 22.22 -28.55
N TRP A 57 1.57 21.67 -27.72
CA TRP A 57 1.19 20.70 -26.70
C TRP A 57 0.40 21.38 -25.57
N SER A 58 -0.61 20.68 -25.04
CA SER A 58 -1.26 21.08 -23.80
C SER A 58 -0.28 21.03 -22.61
N SER A 59 -0.55 21.82 -21.57
CA SER A 59 0.24 21.79 -20.34
C SER A 59 -0.09 20.56 -19.48
N LEU A 60 0.89 20.10 -18.71
CA LEU A 60 0.71 19.15 -17.62
C LEU A 60 1.07 19.79 -16.28
N PRO A 61 0.30 19.53 -15.21
CA PRO A 61 0.77 19.81 -13.87
C PRO A 61 1.95 18.89 -13.53
N GLU A 62 2.69 19.23 -12.49
CA GLU A 62 3.68 18.31 -11.94
C GLU A 62 2.95 17.09 -11.32
N PHE A 63 2.83 16.01 -12.08
CA PHE A 63 2.03 14.85 -11.68
C PHE A 63 2.86 13.72 -11.06
N CYS A 64 4.18 13.72 -11.25
CA CYS A 64 5.08 12.80 -10.56
C CYS A 64 5.52 13.38 -9.23
N GLY A 65 5.60 12.55 -8.20
CA GLY A 65 6.10 12.93 -6.89
C GLY A 65 6.86 11.76 -6.25
N ARG A 66 7.70 12.07 -5.25
CA ARG A 66 8.31 11.03 -4.42
C ARG A 66 7.27 10.50 -3.44
N SER A 67 7.32 9.20 -3.20
CA SER A 67 6.36 8.51 -2.36
C SER A 67 7.05 7.39 -1.59
N CYS A 68 6.57 7.09 -0.38
CA CYS A 68 6.93 5.85 0.27
C CYS A 68 6.51 4.65 -0.59
N PRO A 69 7.22 3.51 -0.48
CA PRO A 69 6.79 2.27 -1.12
C PRO A 69 5.43 1.84 -0.58
N ARG A 70 4.88 0.75 -1.13
CA ARG A 70 3.69 0.13 -0.53
C ARG A 70 3.92 -0.15 0.96
N PRO A 71 2.95 0.16 1.85
CA PRO A 71 3.13 -0.02 3.29
C PRO A 71 3.51 -1.46 3.65
N PRO A 72 4.28 -1.65 4.74
CA PRO A 72 4.82 -2.95 5.10
C PRO A 72 3.70 -3.97 5.34
N SER A 73 3.92 -5.21 4.90
CA SER A 73 3.03 -6.32 5.20
C SER A 73 3.45 -6.97 6.51
N VAL A 74 2.51 -7.07 7.46
CA VAL A 74 2.74 -7.68 8.76
C VAL A 74 1.87 -8.93 8.94
N ALA A 75 2.31 -9.84 9.80
CA ALA A 75 1.62 -11.12 10.03
C ALA A 75 0.32 -10.95 10.83
N PHE A 76 0.27 -10.00 11.77
CA PHE A 76 -0.85 -9.84 12.70
C PHE A 76 -1.98 -8.93 12.19
N ALA A 77 -1.72 -8.09 11.18
CA ALA A 77 -2.68 -7.14 10.65
C ALA A 77 -2.56 -6.97 9.12
N ALA A 78 -3.58 -6.38 8.51
CA ALA A 78 -3.60 -5.99 7.11
C ALA A 78 -3.90 -4.50 6.98
N ILE A 79 -3.41 -3.85 5.92
CA ILE A 79 -3.72 -2.44 5.64
C ILE A 79 -5.24 -2.29 5.45
N SER A 80 -5.81 -1.17 5.89
CA SER A 80 -7.22 -0.85 5.70
C SER A 80 -7.60 -0.87 4.20
N PRO A 81 -8.84 -1.26 3.83
CA PRO A 81 -9.29 -1.21 2.44
C PRO A 81 -9.19 0.18 1.82
N GLU A 82 -9.38 1.24 2.61
CA GLU A 82 -9.29 2.63 2.19
C GLU A 82 -7.85 3.01 1.82
N ASP A 83 -6.87 2.65 2.66
CA ASP A 83 -5.46 2.97 2.44
C ASP A 83 -4.80 2.04 1.40
N GLN A 84 -5.34 0.83 1.23
CA GLN A 84 -4.86 -0.13 0.24
C GLN A 84 -5.20 0.27 -1.21
N ARG A 85 -6.22 1.11 -1.43
CA ARG A 85 -6.58 1.64 -2.76
C ARG A 85 -5.63 2.74 -3.25
N GLN A 86 -4.81 3.29 -2.36
CA GLN A 86 -3.88 4.36 -2.70
C GLN A 86 -2.63 3.78 -3.35
N ASN A 87 -2.14 4.44 -4.39
CA ASN A 87 -0.87 4.10 -5.04
C ASN A 87 0.21 5.16 -4.78
N PHE A 88 -0.12 6.21 -4.03
CA PHE A 88 0.77 7.32 -3.72
C PHE A 88 0.62 7.70 -2.25
N TYR A 89 1.69 7.50 -1.50
CA TYR A 89 1.84 7.82 -0.09
C TYR A 89 2.89 8.94 0.06
N ALA A 90 2.43 10.18 0.24
CA ALA A 90 3.32 11.32 0.49
C ALA A 90 3.99 11.19 1.87
N VAL A 91 5.06 11.94 2.09
CA VAL A 91 5.63 12.13 3.42
C VAL A 91 4.54 12.61 4.39
N ASN A 92 4.56 12.11 5.62
CA ASN A 92 3.54 12.26 6.68
C ASN A 92 2.20 11.57 6.40
N THR A 93 2.04 10.83 5.30
CA THR A 93 0.86 9.96 5.10
C THR A 93 0.87 8.87 6.15
N THR A 94 -0.25 8.70 6.85
CA THR A 94 -0.42 7.65 7.86
C THR A 94 -1.47 6.67 7.38
N VAL A 95 -1.10 5.39 7.31
CA VAL A 95 -2.01 4.30 6.96
C VAL A 95 -2.43 3.55 8.21
N ARG A 96 -3.65 3.03 8.19
CA ARG A 96 -4.22 2.23 9.27
C ARG A 96 -4.19 0.75 8.93
N TYR A 97 -4.02 -0.06 9.97
CA TYR A 97 -4.08 -1.51 9.88
C TYR A 97 -5.29 -2.04 10.64
N ILE A 98 -5.80 -3.17 10.17
CA ILE A 98 -6.91 -3.92 10.75
C ILE A 98 -6.36 -5.30 11.14
N CYS A 99 -6.61 -5.70 12.38
CA CYS A 99 -6.18 -7.02 12.87
C CYS A 99 -6.74 -8.13 11.99
N ARG A 100 -5.90 -9.14 11.70
CA ARG A 100 -6.37 -10.31 10.95
C ARG A 100 -7.36 -11.14 11.78
N PRO A 101 -8.20 -11.99 11.16
CA PRO A 101 -9.27 -12.71 11.87
C PRO A 101 -8.85 -13.53 13.10
N SER A 102 -7.60 -14.01 13.13
CA SER A 102 -7.00 -14.77 14.23
C SER A 102 -6.35 -13.91 15.32
N PHE A 103 -6.50 -12.59 15.24
CA PHE A 103 -5.94 -11.63 16.18
C PHE A 103 -7.04 -10.69 16.70
N ASP A 104 -6.87 -10.23 17.94
CA ASP A 104 -7.67 -9.20 18.58
C ASP A 104 -6.81 -7.97 18.86
N ASN A 105 -7.41 -6.78 18.74
CA ASN A 105 -6.75 -5.54 19.14
C ASN A 105 -6.80 -5.42 20.67
N ILE A 106 -5.65 -5.18 21.29
CA ILE A 106 -5.55 -5.00 22.75
C ILE A 106 -5.80 -3.55 23.20
N THR A 107 -5.98 -2.64 22.25
CA THR A 107 -6.25 -1.23 22.49
C THR A 107 -7.47 -0.76 21.69
N ASP A 108 -8.00 0.41 22.03
CA ASP A 108 -9.08 1.05 21.25
C ASP A 108 -8.58 1.69 19.94
N GLN A 109 -7.26 1.72 19.71
CA GLN A 109 -6.65 2.37 18.54
C GLN A 109 -6.13 1.33 17.55
N PRO A 110 -6.36 1.50 16.23
CA PRO A 110 -5.78 0.61 15.24
C PRO A 110 -4.25 0.79 15.18
N PRO A 111 -3.47 -0.26 14.86
CA PRO A 111 -2.07 -0.08 14.50
C PRO A 111 -1.95 0.85 13.29
N THR A 112 -0.97 1.76 13.32
CA THR A 112 -0.73 2.72 12.23
C THR A 112 0.74 2.72 11.83
N SER A 113 1.00 3.15 10.60
CA SER A 113 2.35 3.40 10.11
C SER A 113 2.38 4.68 9.29
N THR A 114 3.41 5.49 9.48
CA THR A 114 3.55 6.81 8.88
C THR A 114 4.75 6.84 7.93
N CYS A 115 4.57 7.43 6.76
CA CYS A 115 5.63 7.67 5.80
C CYS A 115 6.54 8.81 6.28
N LEU A 116 7.81 8.52 6.50
CA LEU A 116 8.83 9.45 6.99
C LEU A 116 9.47 10.26 5.85
N ASP A 117 10.19 11.34 6.20
CA ASP A 117 10.90 12.21 5.25
C ASP A 117 11.92 11.45 4.39
N ASN A 118 12.48 10.37 4.91
CA ASN A 118 13.43 9.49 4.21
C ASN A 118 12.73 8.46 3.28
N LEU A 119 11.42 8.59 3.06
CA LEU A 119 10.59 7.69 2.27
C LEU A 119 10.55 6.24 2.79
N THR A 120 10.71 6.07 4.10
CA THR A 120 10.49 4.79 4.79
C THR A 120 9.27 4.86 5.69
N TRP A 121 8.72 3.70 6.01
CA TRP A 121 7.58 3.59 6.93
C TRP A 121 8.07 3.46 8.36
N THR A 122 7.36 4.07 9.31
CA THR A 122 7.54 3.76 10.73
C THR A 122 7.18 2.29 11.00
N GLU A 123 7.74 1.74 12.07
CA GLU A 123 7.37 0.40 12.54
C GLU A 123 5.87 0.33 12.84
N VAL A 124 5.25 -0.80 12.48
CA VAL A 124 3.83 -1.06 12.78
C VAL A 124 3.77 -1.61 14.21
N PRO A 125 3.12 -0.90 15.15
CA PRO A 125 3.07 -1.37 16.53
C PRO A 125 2.28 -2.68 16.65
N GLU A 126 2.76 -3.61 17.48
CA GLU A 126 2.13 -4.92 17.70
C GLU A 126 0.90 -4.83 18.62
N LEU A 127 -0.14 -4.12 18.18
CA LEU A 127 -1.40 -3.98 18.94
C LEU A 127 -2.39 -5.12 18.68
N CYS A 128 -2.13 -5.96 17.67
CA CYS A 128 -2.97 -7.13 17.37
C CYS A 128 -2.29 -8.39 17.92
N LEU A 129 -2.86 -8.99 18.97
CA LEU A 129 -2.38 -10.25 19.55
C LEU A 129 -3.27 -11.41 19.14
N ARG A 130 -2.71 -12.62 19.08
CA ARG A 130 -3.50 -13.83 18.75
C ARG A 130 -4.66 -13.95 19.73
N LYS A 131 -5.84 -14.31 19.21
CA LYS A 131 -7.03 -14.49 20.06
C LYS A 131 -6.78 -15.54 21.12
N SER A 132 -7.31 -15.32 22.31
CA SER A 132 -7.30 -16.32 23.38
C SER A 132 -8.45 -17.31 23.18
N CYS A 133 -8.16 -18.61 23.30
CA CYS A 133 -9.18 -19.67 23.40
C CYS A 133 -9.77 -19.79 24.81
N GLY A 134 -9.25 -19.01 25.77
CA GLY A 134 -9.51 -19.20 27.20
C GLY A 134 -8.75 -20.42 27.74
N ILE A 135 -8.65 -20.50 29.07
CA ILE A 135 -8.09 -21.68 29.73
C ILE A 135 -9.12 -22.81 29.61
N PRO A 136 -8.80 -23.95 28.98
CA PRO A 136 -9.73 -25.06 28.87
C PRO A 136 -10.11 -25.59 30.27
N ALA A 137 -11.39 -25.89 30.47
CA ALA A 137 -11.82 -26.56 31.69
C ALA A 137 -11.35 -28.03 31.68
N ASN A 138 -11.05 -28.56 32.86
CA ASN A 138 -10.75 -29.98 33.00
C ASN A 138 -11.99 -30.82 32.67
N PRO A 139 -11.87 -31.89 31.87
CA PRO A 139 -12.95 -32.82 31.63
C PRO A 139 -13.31 -33.59 32.91
N ALA A 140 -14.50 -34.21 32.94
CA ALA A 140 -14.86 -35.10 34.04
C ALA A 140 -13.88 -36.30 34.09
N HIS A 141 -13.29 -36.55 35.25
CA HIS A 141 -12.28 -37.60 35.47
C HIS A 141 -11.05 -37.49 34.57
N GLY A 142 -10.57 -36.27 34.32
CA GLY A 142 -9.30 -36.04 33.62
C GLY A 142 -8.78 -34.63 33.80
N GLN A 143 -7.57 -34.40 33.31
CA GLN A 143 -6.87 -33.12 33.41
C GLN A 143 -6.34 -32.67 32.05
N VAL A 144 -6.45 -31.36 31.80
CA VAL A 144 -5.85 -30.72 30.63
C VAL A 144 -4.50 -30.12 31.01
N PHE A 145 -3.47 -30.49 30.25
CA PHE A 145 -2.13 -29.93 30.35
C PHE A 145 -1.86 -29.05 29.14
N ILE A 146 -1.80 -27.73 29.37
CA ILE A 146 -1.43 -26.76 28.35
C ILE A 146 0.05 -26.92 28.01
N ILE A 147 0.38 -27.11 26.74
CA ILE A 147 1.75 -27.38 26.30
C ILE A 147 2.55 -26.09 26.09
N THR A 148 1.95 -25.08 25.45
CA THR A 148 2.61 -23.80 25.14
C THR A 148 1.86 -22.63 25.76
N ASP A 149 0.65 -22.40 25.29
CA ASP A 149 -0.19 -21.25 25.63
C ASP A 149 -1.66 -21.62 25.34
N HIS A 150 -2.56 -20.66 25.51
CA HIS A 150 -3.99 -20.83 25.31
C HIS A 150 -4.51 -19.93 24.18
N LEU A 151 -3.64 -19.56 23.23
CA LEU A 151 -3.96 -18.73 22.08
C LEU A 151 -4.39 -19.60 20.90
N LEU A 152 -5.11 -19.00 19.96
CA LEU A 152 -5.66 -19.68 18.78
C LEU A 152 -4.55 -20.40 18.00
N GLY A 153 -4.64 -21.72 17.90
CA GLY A 153 -3.64 -22.59 17.25
C GLY A 153 -2.69 -23.32 18.21
N ALA A 154 -2.77 -23.06 19.51
CA ALA A 154 -2.04 -23.81 20.53
C ALA A 154 -2.63 -25.22 20.73
N THR A 155 -1.83 -26.11 21.33
CA THR A 155 -2.22 -27.50 21.61
C THR A 155 -2.14 -27.80 23.10
N ALA A 156 -3.08 -28.61 23.59
CA ALA A 156 -3.11 -29.11 24.96
C ALA A 156 -3.25 -30.63 24.94
N ASN A 157 -2.63 -31.30 25.91
CA ASN A 157 -2.80 -32.74 26.14
C ASN A 157 -3.89 -32.97 27.16
N VAL A 158 -4.75 -33.95 26.90
CA VAL A 158 -5.77 -34.39 27.85
C VAL A 158 -5.34 -35.75 28.41
N VAL A 159 -5.30 -35.87 29.73
CA VAL A 159 -4.95 -37.11 30.43
C VAL A 159 -6.12 -37.52 31.29
N CYS A 160 -6.60 -38.76 31.13
CA CYS A 160 -7.65 -39.30 31.97
C CYS A 160 -7.10 -39.75 33.32
N ASP A 161 -7.91 -39.59 34.36
CA ASP A 161 -7.62 -40.15 35.68
C ASP A 161 -7.58 -41.68 35.57
N ARG A 162 -6.78 -42.34 36.42
CA ARG A 162 -6.75 -43.80 36.49
C ARG A 162 -8.05 -44.32 37.11
N GLY A 163 -8.76 -45.18 36.40
CA GLY A 163 -9.97 -45.87 36.86
C GLY A 163 -10.46 -46.89 35.85
#